data_AF-A0A7V6VK80-F1
#
_entry.id   AF-A0A7V6VK80-F1
#
_cell.length_a   1.000
_cell.length_b   1.000
_cell.length_c   1.000
_cell.angle_alpha   90.00
_cell.angle_beta   90.00
_cell.angle_gamma   90.00
#
_symmetry.space_group_name_H-M   'P 1'
#
loop_
_entity.id
_entity.type
_entity.pdbx_description
1 polymer ?
#
loop_
_entity_poly.entity_id
_entity_poly.type
_entity_poly.pdbx_seq_one_letter_code
_entity_poly.pdbx_strand_id
1 'polypeptide(L)'
;MTLNPALEHISGLIGTWKGSGHGIYPTIRDFDYADEWEFRDIGKPFLWFIERTRIGENAAHIETGYLRFPQAATPQTPGTVELVAAIPTGQSELAEGTCTILPGGAIEIRVAGEVRNTSTAKEVLRMERVFRLSGDSLDYEMEMEAVGQPLSNHLRATLTRTD
;
A
#
# COMPACT_ATOMS: atom_id res chain seq x y z
N MET A 1 2.15 6.52 -23.57
CA MET A 1 2.71 5.16 -23.70
C MET A 1 1.56 4.18 -23.65
N THR A 2 1.67 3.02 -24.31
CA THR A 2 0.67 1.96 -24.16
C THR A 2 0.89 1.26 -22.82
N LEU A 3 -0.18 1.07 -22.04
CA LEU A 3 -0.14 0.35 -20.77
C LEU A 3 0.43 -1.06 -20.99
N ASN A 4 1.28 -1.52 -20.06
CA ASN A 4 1.78 -2.89 -20.12
C ASN A 4 0.63 -3.90 -19.89
N PRO A 5 0.48 -4.96 -20.71
CA PRO A 5 -0.60 -5.94 -20.54
C PRO A 5 -0.67 -6.58 -19.14
N ALA A 6 0.47 -6.71 -18.45
CA ALA A 6 0.50 -7.22 -17.08
C ALA A 6 -0.25 -6.32 -16.08
N LEU A 7 -0.50 -5.05 -16.44
CA LEU A 7 -1.13 -4.05 -15.59
C LEU A 7 -2.58 -3.74 -15.99
N GLU A 8 -3.12 -4.31 -17.07
CA GLU A 8 -4.48 -4.01 -17.54
C GLU A 8 -5.55 -4.24 -16.46
N HIS A 9 -5.43 -5.37 -15.74
CA HIS A 9 -6.34 -5.77 -14.67
C HIS A 9 -6.32 -4.85 -13.44
N ILE A 10 -5.27 -4.04 -13.27
CA ILE A 10 -5.13 -3.06 -12.19
C ILE A 10 -5.07 -1.62 -12.71
N SER A 11 -5.44 -1.39 -13.96
CA SER A 11 -5.36 -0.06 -14.60
C SER A 11 -6.08 1.03 -13.80
N GLY A 12 -7.16 0.66 -13.10
CA GLY A 12 -7.86 1.57 -12.20
C GLY A 12 -7.01 2.07 -11.03
N LEU A 13 -5.95 1.39 -10.60
CA LEU A 13 -5.11 1.86 -9.49
C LEU A 13 -4.22 3.05 -9.90
N ILE A 14 -3.91 3.18 -11.20
CA ILE A 14 -3.05 4.24 -11.74
C ILE A 14 -3.71 5.60 -11.54
N GLY A 15 -2.97 6.56 -11.02
CA GLY A 15 -3.44 7.91 -10.70
C GLY A 15 -3.05 8.35 -9.30
N THR A 16 -3.73 9.40 -8.84
CA THR A 16 -3.48 10.09 -7.58
C THR A 16 -4.72 10.00 -6.69
N TRP A 17 -4.51 9.54 -5.48
CA TRP A 17 -5.54 9.23 -4.49
C TRP A 17 -5.31 10.08 -3.26
N LYS A 18 -6.33 10.80 -2.79
CA LYS A 18 -6.22 11.64 -1.58
C LYS A 18 -7.36 11.40 -0.63
N GLY A 19 -7.06 11.47 0.66
CA GLY A 19 -8.08 11.32 1.69
C GLY A 19 -7.50 11.46 3.07
N SER A 20 -8.09 10.72 4.01
CA SER A 20 -7.70 10.74 5.41
C SER A 20 -7.65 9.33 5.96
N GLY A 21 -6.72 9.13 6.88
CA GLY A 21 -6.59 7.90 7.63
C GLY A 21 -6.53 8.12 9.13
N HIS A 22 -6.59 6.99 9.83
CA HIS A 22 -6.52 6.90 11.27
C HIS A 22 -5.46 5.87 11.65
N GLY A 23 -4.58 6.26 12.57
CA GLY A 23 -3.51 5.43 13.09
C GLY A 23 -3.72 5.11 14.57
N ILE A 24 -3.50 3.85 14.91
CA ILE A 24 -3.59 3.31 16.26
C ILE A 24 -2.40 2.36 16.49
N TYR A 25 -1.87 2.31 17.71
CA TYR A 25 -0.95 1.24 18.09
C TYR A 25 -0.85 1.18 19.62
N PRO A 26 -0.61 0.00 20.25
CA PRO A 26 -0.60 -0.10 21.71
C PRO A 26 0.40 0.82 22.44
N THR A 27 1.46 1.25 21.75
CA THR A 27 2.57 2.04 22.32
C THR A 27 2.54 3.53 21.97
N ILE A 28 1.50 4.00 21.27
CA ILE A 28 1.35 5.39 20.84
C ILE A 28 -0.04 5.92 21.16
N ARG A 29 -0.24 7.23 21.05
CA ARG A 29 -1.58 7.82 21.02
C ARG A 29 -2.12 7.73 19.61
N ASP A 30 -3.41 7.44 19.50
CA ASP A 30 -4.14 7.48 18.25
C ASP A 30 -3.99 8.84 17.56
N PHE A 31 -3.98 8.84 16.24
CA PHE A 31 -3.80 10.03 15.43
C PHE A 31 -4.57 9.95 14.12
N ASP A 32 -5.04 11.08 13.63
CA ASP A 32 -5.58 11.21 12.28
C ASP A 32 -4.53 11.87 11.38
N TYR A 33 -4.53 11.49 10.10
CA TYR A 33 -3.62 12.04 9.11
C TYR A 33 -4.32 12.25 7.77
N ALA A 34 -3.85 13.24 7.01
CA ALA A 34 -4.14 13.35 5.59
C ALA A 34 -3.17 12.45 4.82
N ASP A 35 -3.66 11.84 3.75
CA ASP A 35 -2.90 10.87 2.97
C ASP A 35 -3.04 11.13 1.46
N GLU A 36 -1.96 10.86 0.74
CA GLU A 36 -1.83 10.97 -0.70
C GLU A 36 -1.02 9.79 -1.22
N TRP A 37 -1.65 8.95 -2.03
CA TRP A 37 -0.99 7.89 -2.79
C TRP A 37 -0.94 8.25 -4.27
N GLU A 38 0.18 7.96 -4.90
CA GLU A 38 0.36 8.12 -6.33
C GLU A 38 0.91 6.82 -6.91
N PHE A 39 0.23 6.28 -7.93
CA PHE A 39 0.64 5.10 -8.67
C PHE A 39 0.87 5.46 -10.14
N ARG A 40 2.05 5.18 -10.68
CA ARG A 40 2.35 5.45 -12.10
C ARG A 40 2.81 4.22 -12.85
N ASP A 41 2.28 4.09 -14.06
CA ASP A 41 2.86 3.24 -15.10
C ASP A 41 4.04 3.95 -15.78
N ILE A 42 5.14 3.21 -15.94
CA ILE A 42 6.34 3.67 -16.66
C ILE A 42 6.66 2.79 -17.89
N GLY A 43 5.68 2.01 -18.38
CA GLY A 43 5.80 1.11 -19.52
C GLY A 43 6.45 -0.25 -19.20
N LYS A 44 6.47 -0.63 -17.92
CA LYS A 44 7.09 -1.88 -17.42
C LYS A 44 6.04 -2.70 -16.64
N PRO A 45 6.25 -4.00 -16.38
CA PRO A 45 5.27 -4.85 -15.70
C PRO A 45 5.23 -4.61 -14.18
N PHE A 46 5.20 -3.33 -13.78
CA PHE A 46 5.09 -2.88 -12.40
C PHE A 46 4.64 -1.43 -12.35
N LEU A 47 4.02 -1.03 -11.24
CA LEU A 47 3.74 0.36 -10.90
C LEU A 47 4.83 0.90 -10.00
N TRP A 48 5.30 2.11 -10.25
CA TRP A 48 5.97 2.91 -9.23
C TRP A 48 4.90 3.52 -8.33
N PHE A 49 5.18 3.60 -7.02
CA PHE A 49 4.31 4.32 -6.10
C PHE A 49 5.07 5.25 -5.17
N ILE A 50 4.35 6.23 -4.65
CA ILE A 50 4.77 7.06 -3.53
C ILE A 50 3.55 7.42 -2.67
N GLU A 51 3.69 7.27 -1.36
CA GLU A 51 2.73 7.73 -0.35
C GLU A 51 3.30 8.97 0.34
N ARG A 52 2.46 9.97 0.62
CA ARG A 52 2.85 11.15 1.42
C ARG A 52 1.74 11.47 2.41
N THR A 53 2.05 11.40 3.70
CA THR A 53 1.10 11.74 4.76
C THR A 53 1.43 13.06 5.44
N ARG A 54 0.41 13.68 6.04
CA ARG A 54 0.53 14.89 6.85
C ARG A 54 -0.31 14.80 8.12
N ILE A 55 0.20 15.40 9.19
CA ILE A 55 -0.54 15.61 10.44
C ILE A 55 -0.66 17.13 10.64
N GLY A 56 -1.87 17.65 10.46
CA GLY A 56 -2.09 19.09 10.29
C GLY A 56 -1.28 19.60 9.08
N GLU A 57 -0.52 20.67 9.27
CA GLU A 57 0.31 21.27 8.20
C GLU A 57 1.68 20.60 8.03
N ASN A 58 2.05 19.67 8.92
CA ASN A 58 3.38 19.08 8.93
C ASN A 58 3.44 17.80 8.09
N ALA A 59 4.50 17.64 7.32
CA ALA A 59 4.84 16.36 6.72
C ALA A 59 5.09 15.30 7.81
N ALA A 60 4.55 14.10 7.63
CA ALA A 60 4.69 12.98 8.55
C ALA A 60 5.45 11.81 7.89
N HIS A 61 4.76 10.73 7.57
CA HIS A 61 5.30 9.55 6.90
C HIS A 61 5.35 9.74 5.37
N ILE A 62 6.33 9.11 4.73
CA ILE A 62 6.45 8.97 3.28
C ILE A 62 7.04 7.60 2.99
N GLU A 63 6.59 6.93 1.95
CA GLU A 63 7.23 5.73 1.44
C GLU A 63 7.17 5.71 -0.09
N THR A 64 8.07 4.96 -0.70
CA THR A 64 8.08 4.81 -2.16
C THR A 64 8.63 3.46 -2.54
N GLY A 65 8.20 2.96 -3.69
CA GLY A 65 8.56 1.63 -4.09
C GLY A 65 7.93 1.19 -5.39
N TYR A 66 7.79 -0.12 -5.52
CA TYR A 66 7.19 -0.75 -6.68
C TYR A 66 6.18 -1.83 -6.29
N LEU A 67 5.05 -1.86 -7.00
CA LEU A 67 4.12 -2.99 -7.02
C LEU A 67 4.30 -3.74 -8.33
N ARG A 68 4.71 -4.99 -8.24
CA ARG A 68 4.92 -5.87 -9.39
C ARG A 68 3.78 -6.86 -9.47
N PHE A 69 3.34 -7.16 -10.69
CA PHE A 69 2.24 -8.10 -10.96
C PHE A 69 2.73 -9.23 -11.87
N PRO A 70 3.50 -10.21 -11.35
CA PRO A 70 4.05 -11.30 -12.17
C PRO A 70 2.98 -12.15 -12.87
N GLN A 71 1.81 -12.27 -12.25
CA GLN A 71 0.64 -12.97 -12.80
C GLN A 71 -0.58 -12.06 -12.66
N ALA A 72 -1.24 -11.78 -13.78
CA ALA A 72 -2.46 -10.98 -13.78
C ALA A 72 -3.64 -11.72 -13.13
N ALA A 73 -4.46 -10.99 -12.40
CA ALA A 73 -5.71 -11.52 -11.89
C ALA A 73 -6.75 -11.67 -13.01
N THR A 74 -7.60 -12.68 -12.89
CA THR A 74 -8.82 -12.83 -13.70
C THR A 74 -10.03 -12.90 -12.77
N PRO A 75 -11.26 -12.79 -13.28
CA PRO A 75 -12.45 -13.01 -12.46
C PRO A 75 -12.54 -14.43 -11.87
N GLN A 76 -11.75 -15.39 -12.37
CA GLN A 76 -11.75 -16.79 -11.90
C GLN A 76 -10.52 -17.15 -11.06
N THR A 77 -9.41 -16.45 -11.21
CA THR A 77 -8.13 -16.82 -10.59
C THR A 77 -7.43 -15.58 -10.02
N PRO A 78 -6.94 -15.64 -8.77
CA PRO A 78 -6.12 -14.55 -8.23
C PRO A 78 -4.83 -14.41 -9.04
N GLY A 79 -4.36 -13.18 -9.16
CA GLY A 79 -3.02 -12.83 -9.62
C GLY A 79 -2.03 -12.80 -8.46
N THR A 80 -0.75 -12.64 -8.78
CA THR A 80 0.36 -12.52 -7.82
C THR A 80 0.80 -11.07 -7.73
N VAL A 81 1.09 -10.61 -6.52
CA VAL A 81 1.62 -9.26 -6.25
C VAL A 81 2.89 -9.36 -5.43
N GLU A 82 3.88 -8.53 -5.79
CA GLU A 82 5.10 -8.33 -5.01
C GLU A 82 5.22 -6.83 -4.71
N LEU A 83 5.45 -6.47 -3.44
CA LEU A 83 5.69 -5.11 -2.97
C LEU A 83 7.15 -4.99 -2.53
N VAL A 84 7.81 -3.94 -3.01
CA VAL A 84 9.14 -3.53 -2.55
C VAL A 84 9.07 -2.07 -2.16
N ALA A 85 9.19 -1.75 -0.87
CA ALA A 85 9.06 -0.38 -0.36
C ALA A 85 10.30 0.07 0.43
N ALA A 86 10.63 1.36 0.28
CA ALA A 86 11.63 2.05 1.09
C ALA A 86 10.94 3.08 1.98
N ILE A 87 11.28 3.04 3.27
CA ILE A 87 10.69 3.86 4.32
C ILE A 87 11.80 4.69 4.99
N PRO A 88 11.67 6.03 5.07
CA PRO A 88 12.71 6.96 5.48
C PRO A 88 13.11 6.82 6.95
N THR A 89 12.31 6.15 7.78
CA THR A 89 12.64 5.82 9.17
C THR A 89 13.69 4.71 9.30
N GLY A 90 14.23 4.24 8.16
CA GLY A 90 15.32 3.27 8.10
C GLY A 90 14.85 1.83 7.92
N GLN A 91 13.72 1.64 7.23
CA GLN A 91 13.16 0.32 6.92
C GLN A 91 13.05 0.08 5.41
N SER A 92 13.16 -1.18 5.02
CA SER A 92 12.74 -1.67 3.71
C SER A 92 11.78 -2.84 3.89
N GLU A 93 10.67 -2.83 3.16
CA GLU A 93 9.66 -3.87 3.17
C GLU A 93 9.74 -4.71 1.89
N LEU A 94 9.70 -6.03 2.05
CA LEU A 94 9.51 -6.98 0.97
C LEU A 94 8.29 -7.83 1.31
N ALA A 95 7.23 -7.69 0.53
CA ALA A 95 5.98 -8.38 0.76
C ALA A 95 5.47 -9.06 -0.52
N GLU A 96 4.79 -10.18 -0.34
CA GLU A 96 4.16 -10.93 -1.43
C GLU A 96 2.70 -11.18 -1.10
N GLY A 97 1.89 -11.42 -2.12
CA GLY A 97 0.53 -11.88 -1.93
C GLY A 97 -0.26 -11.90 -3.22
N THR A 98 -1.53 -11.52 -3.15
CA THR A 98 -2.50 -11.77 -4.22
C THR A 98 -3.26 -10.52 -4.62
N CYS A 99 -3.62 -10.47 -5.91
CA CYS A 99 -4.60 -9.54 -6.45
C CYS A 99 -5.83 -10.33 -6.87
N THR A 100 -7.00 -9.93 -6.39
CA THR A 100 -8.26 -10.64 -6.67
C THR A 100 -9.29 -9.66 -7.21
N ILE A 101 -9.95 -10.02 -8.31
CA ILE A 101 -11.12 -9.29 -8.82
C ILE A 101 -12.35 -9.83 -8.10
N LEU A 102 -12.96 -9.01 -7.25
CA LEU A 102 -14.14 -9.35 -6.47
C LEU A 102 -15.42 -9.31 -7.33
N PRO A 103 -16.51 -9.96 -6.88
CA PRO A 103 -17.83 -9.76 -7.47
C PRO A 103 -18.19 -8.27 -7.52
N GLY A 104 -18.62 -7.79 -8.70
CA GLY A 104 -18.88 -6.36 -8.92
C GLY A 104 -17.68 -5.58 -9.46
N GLY A 105 -16.52 -6.23 -9.66
CA GLY A 105 -15.37 -5.63 -10.35
C GLY A 105 -14.42 -4.84 -9.45
N ALA A 106 -14.69 -4.75 -8.14
CA ALA A 106 -13.72 -4.21 -7.19
C ALA A 106 -12.46 -5.08 -7.15
N ILE A 107 -11.31 -4.47 -6.88
CA ILE A 107 -10.01 -5.16 -6.82
C ILE A 107 -9.56 -5.17 -5.36
N GLU A 108 -9.19 -6.34 -4.86
CA GLU A 108 -8.54 -6.49 -3.56
C GLU A 108 -7.09 -6.95 -3.76
N ILE A 109 -6.15 -6.19 -3.20
CA ILE A 109 -4.73 -6.55 -3.15
C ILE A 109 -4.37 -6.83 -1.69
N ARG A 110 -3.82 -8.01 -1.42
CA ARG A 110 -3.31 -8.39 -0.11
C ARG A 110 -1.83 -8.69 -0.23
N VAL A 111 -1.00 -8.10 0.61
CA VAL A 111 0.43 -8.41 0.69
C VAL A 111 0.85 -8.54 2.15
N ALA A 112 1.74 -9.48 2.42
CA ALA A 112 2.32 -9.69 3.75
C ALA A 112 3.83 -9.92 3.59
N GLY A 113 4.63 -9.31 4.45
CA GLY A 113 6.07 -9.28 4.25
C GLY A 113 6.91 -8.98 5.47
N GLU A 114 8.19 -9.31 5.37
CA GLU A 114 9.20 -8.96 6.36
C GLU A 114 9.69 -7.53 6.15
N VAL A 115 10.04 -6.90 7.27
CA VAL A 115 10.68 -5.59 7.28
C VAL A 115 12.13 -5.73 7.74
N ARG A 116 13.05 -5.15 6.97
CA ARG A 116 14.47 -5.05 7.34
C ARG A 116 14.76 -3.66 7.87
N ASN A 117 15.49 -3.59 8.97
CA ASN A 117 15.75 -2.37 9.72
C ASN A 117 17.25 -2.00 9.62
N THR A 118 17.53 -0.71 9.47
CA THR A 118 18.88 -0.17 9.72
C THR A 118 19.21 -0.22 11.21
N SER A 119 20.50 -0.10 11.56
CA SER A 119 20.98 -0.29 12.93
C SER A 119 20.43 0.71 13.96
N THR A 120 19.90 1.85 13.52
CA THR A 120 19.33 2.89 14.38
C THR A 120 17.80 2.97 14.29
N ALA A 121 17.17 2.20 13.40
CA ALA A 121 15.74 2.22 13.22
C ALA A 121 15.02 1.56 14.41
N LYS A 122 13.81 2.04 14.70
CA LYS A 122 12.90 1.29 15.58
C LYS A 122 12.57 -0.04 14.90
N GLU A 123 12.53 -1.10 15.69
CA GLU A 123 12.23 -2.44 15.19
C GLU A 123 10.80 -2.53 14.65
N VAL A 124 10.69 -2.83 13.37
CA VAL A 124 9.49 -3.35 12.72
C VAL A 124 9.85 -4.70 12.12
N LEU A 125 9.09 -5.74 12.42
CA LEU A 125 9.39 -7.11 12.00
C LEU A 125 8.58 -7.50 10.76
N ARG A 126 7.29 -7.16 10.77
CA ARG A 126 6.33 -7.58 9.75
C ARG A 126 5.29 -6.51 9.49
N MET A 127 4.86 -6.42 8.24
CA MET A 127 3.70 -5.65 7.82
C MET A 127 2.76 -6.52 6.99
N GLU A 128 1.46 -6.28 7.15
CA GLU A 128 0.42 -6.81 6.27
C GLU A 128 -0.44 -5.65 5.78
N ARG A 129 -0.73 -5.62 4.48
CA ARG A 129 -1.50 -4.55 3.84
C ARG A 129 -2.63 -5.14 3.03
N VAL A 130 -3.80 -4.51 3.13
CA VAL A 130 -4.95 -4.81 2.27
C VAL A 130 -5.39 -3.52 1.60
N PHE A 131 -5.39 -3.49 0.27
CA PHE A 131 -5.94 -2.41 -0.53
C PHE A 131 -7.22 -2.88 -1.21
N ARG A 132 -8.25 -2.04 -1.22
CA ARG A 132 -9.51 -2.28 -1.93
C ARG A 132 -9.83 -1.11 -2.82
N LEU A 133 -9.84 -1.37 -4.12
CA LEU A 133 -10.16 -0.40 -5.15
C LEU A 133 -11.60 -0.66 -5.65
N SER A 134 -12.46 0.35 -5.56
CA SER A 134 -13.83 0.32 -6.05
C SER A 134 -14.18 1.65 -6.72
N GLY A 135 -14.15 1.68 -8.05
CA GLY A 135 -14.34 2.89 -8.84
C GLY A 135 -13.28 3.94 -8.50
N ASP A 136 -13.72 5.06 -7.91
CA ASP A 136 -12.87 6.17 -7.47
C ASP A 136 -12.64 6.18 -5.96
N SER A 137 -12.89 5.05 -5.26
CA SER A 137 -12.50 4.83 -3.87
C SER A 137 -11.34 3.85 -3.77
N LEU A 138 -10.33 4.20 -2.97
CA LEU A 138 -9.24 3.33 -2.56
C LEU A 138 -9.19 3.29 -1.03
N ASP A 139 -9.59 2.16 -0.47
CA ASP A 139 -9.49 1.90 0.96
C ASP A 139 -8.25 1.05 1.23
N TYR A 140 -7.57 1.31 2.34
CA TYR A 140 -6.56 0.38 2.83
C TYR A 140 -6.56 0.19 4.34
N GLU A 141 -6.04 -0.96 4.74
CA GLU A 141 -5.73 -1.33 6.11
C GLU A 141 -4.29 -1.84 6.17
N MET A 142 -3.55 -1.47 7.22
CA MET A 142 -2.21 -1.97 7.48
C MET A 142 -2.12 -2.49 8.92
N GLU A 143 -1.60 -3.70 9.07
CA GLU A 143 -1.21 -4.27 10.35
C GLU A 143 0.31 -4.28 10.47
N MET A 144 0.80 -4.11 11.70
CA MET A 144 2.23 -4.01 11.97
C MET A 144 2.62 -4.82 13.22
N GLU A 145 3.66 -5.64 13.08
CA GLU A 145 4.37 -6.27 14.19
C GLU A 145 5.66 -5.48 14.44
N ALA A 146 5.73 -4.77 15.57
CA ALA A 146 6.80 -3.84 15.85
C ALA A 146 6.98 -3.62 17.35
N VAL A 147 8.19 -3.23 17.76
CA VAL A 147 8.52 -2.77 19.13
C VAL A 147 7.98 -3.70 20.24
N GLY A 148 8.08 -5.01 20.01
CA GLY A 148 7.63 -6.06 20.94
C GLY A 148 6.12 -6.27 21.03
N GLN A 149 5.32 -5.64 20.15
CA GLN A 149 3.88 -5.90 20.02
C GLN A 149 3.62 -6.91 18.91
N PRO A 150 2.65 -7.83 19.08
CA PRO A 150 2.25 -8.75 18.02
C PRO A 150 1.61 -7.99 16.85
N LEU A 151 1.52 -8.67 15.69
CA LEU A 151 0.82 -8.15 14.53
C LEU A 151 -0.60 -7.68 14.92
N SER A 152 -0.86 -6.40 14.70
CA SER A 152 -2.12 -5.75 15.04
C SER A 152 -2.35 -4.53 14.16
N ASN A 153 -3.60 -4.09 14.07
CA ASN A 153 -3.99 -2.92 13.30
C ASN A 153 -3.11 -1.71 13.64
N HIS A 154 -2.56 -1.09 12.61
CA HIS A 154 -1.79 0.13 12.71
C HIS A 154 -2.46 1.30 12.00
N LEU A 155 -2.92 1.11 10.76
CA LEU A 155 -3.43 2.18 9.90
C LEU A 155 -4.68 1.72 9.15
N ARG A 156 -5.62 2.65 8.98
CA ARG A 156 -6.70 2.53 8.00
C ARG A 156 -6.94 3.86 7.31
N ALA A 157 -7.26 3.86 6.02
CA ALA A 157 -7.61 5.08 5.31
C ALA A 157 -8.62 4.81 4.19
N THR A 158 -9.34 5.87 3.82
CA THR A 158 -10.19 5.92 2.63
C THR A 158 -9.77 7.11 1.80
N LEU A 159 -9.43 6.84 0.54
CA LEU A 159 -8.93 7.82 -0.41
C LEU A 159 -9.87 7.90 -1.62
N THR A 160 -9.95 9.07 -2.22
CA THR A 160 -10.69 9.31 -3.47
C THR A 160 -9.73 9.70 -4.58
N ARG A 161 -9.99 9.23 -5.80
CA ARG A 161 -9.21 9.65 -6.98
C ARG A 161 -9.32 11.16 -7.19
N THR A 162 -8.23 11.80 -7.61
CA THR A 162 -8.16 13.26 -7.82
C THR A 162 -7.68 13.69 -9.20
N ASP A 163 -7.35 12.75 -10.08
CA ASP A 163 -6.92 12.96 -11.47
C ASP A 163 -7.70 12.13 -12.49
#